data_AF-A0ABD5XU81-F1
#
_entry.id   AF-A0ABD5XU81-F1
#
_cell.length_a   1.000
_cell.length_b   1.000
_cell.length_c   1.000
_cell.angle_alpha   90.00
_cell.angle_beta   90.00
_cell.angle_gamma   90.00
#
_symmetry.space_group_name_H-M   'P 1'
#
loop_
_entity.id
_entity.type
_entity.pdbx_description
1 polymer ?
#
loop_
_entity_poly.entity_id
_entity_poly.type
_entity_poly.pdbx_seq_one_letter_code
_entity_poly.pdbx_strand_id
1 'polypeptide(L)'
;MSEVKLSRVESLFEELEYPVSRAAAAGEFGDTTVLFADGEGNLGRYISECPSEQFRSAEDLYTDLQSALPIEAVGNPVSPRATPERYPRRRRDPAADGDPGR
;
A
#
# COMPACT_ATOMS: atom_id res chain seq x y z
N MET A 1 10.72 19.67 -8.34
CA MET A 1 10.01 18.44 -7.95
C MET A 1 10.87 17.27 -8.37
N SER A 2 11.27 16.45 -7.40
CA SER A 2 12.10 15.27 -7.60
C SER A 2 11.25 14.03 -7.34
N GLU A 3 11.38 12.99 -8.16
CA GLU A 3 10.64 11.74 -8.01
C GLU A 3 11.59 10.60 -7.64
N VAL A 4 11.19 9.76 -6.70
CA VAL A 4 12.00 8.64 -6.20
C VAL A 4 11.13 7.43 -5.93
N LYS A 5 11.63 6.23 -6.24
CA LYS A 5 10.94 4.98 -5.92
C LYS A 5 11.07 4.66 -4.43
N LEU A 6 10.03 4.11 -3.82
CA LEU A 6 10.05 3.70 -2.41
C LEU A 6 11.25 2.78 -2.08
N SER A 7 11.59 1.84 -2.98
CA SER A 7 12.76 0.97 -2.85
C SER A 7 14.12 1.69 -2.90
N ARG A 8 14.13 2.98 -3.20
CA ARG A 8 15.33 3.83 -3.35
C ARG A 8 15.31 5.02 -2.39
N VAL A 9 14.22 5.21 -1.66
CA VAL A 9 14.05 6.28 -0.67
C VAL A 9 14.96 6.07 0.53
N GLU A 10 15.17 4.82 0.95
CA GLU A 10 16.07 4.49 2.05
C GLU A 10 17.48 5.06 1.80
N SER A 11 17.99 4.93 0.59
CA SER A 11 19.30 5.49 0.22
C SER A 11 19.35 7.02 0.26
N LEU A 12 18.24 7.72 0.00
CA LEU A 12 18.18 9.17 0.18
C LEU A 12 18.24 9.55 1.67
N PHE A 13 17.65 8.72 2.53
CA PHE A 13 17.71 8.94 3.96
C PHE A 13 19.11 8.74 4.52
N GLU A 14 19.94 7.88 3.92
CA GLU A 14 21.36 7.73 4.28
C GLU A 14 22.18 9.01 4.06
N GLU A 15 21.73 9.90 3.18
CA GLU A 15 22.39 11.19 2.90
C GLU A 15 22.10 12.28 3.95
N LEU A 16 21.17 12.03 4.89
CA LEU A 16 20.83 12.97 5.95
C LEU A 16 21.83 12.91 7.12
N GLU A 17 21.96 14.04 7.82
CA GLU A 17 22.69 14.10 9.08
C GLU A 17 21.82 13.67 10.26
N TYR A 18 22.25 12.65 10.99
CA TYR A 18 21.55 12.10 12.15
C TYR A 18 22.16 12.59 13.48
N PRO A 19 21.32 12.85 14.51
CA PRO A 19 19.86 12.68 14.53
C PRO A 19 19.10 13.80 13.78
N VAL A 20 18.05 13.42 13.04
CA VAL A 20 17.21 14.35 12.27
C VAL A 20 15.80 14.42 12.86
N SER A 21 15.22 15.61 12.92
CA SER A 21 13.84 15.81 13.37
C SER A 21 12.85 15.58 12.25
N ARG A 22 11.66 15.07 12.59
CA ARG A 22 10.55 14.85 11.63
C ARG A 22 10.23 16.08 10.81
N ALA A 23 10.17 17.25 11.45
CA ALA A 23 9.90 18.51 10.75
C ALA A 23 11.01 18.89 9.76
N ALA A 24 12.27 18.62 10.10
CA ALA A 24 13.40 18.90 9.22
C ALA A 24 13.40 17.97 8.01
N ALA A 25 13.27 16.65 8.24
CA ALA A 25 13.18 15.67 7.17
C ALA A 25 11.95 15.91 6.26
N ALA A 26 10.79 16.23 6.85
CA ALA A 26 9.59 16.56 6.08
C ALA A 26 9.75 17.81 5.21
N GLY A 27 10.51 18.81 5.70
CA GLY A 27 10.86 20.00 4.94
C GLY A 27 11.78 19.69 3.77
N GLU A 28 12.87 18.95 4.01
CA GLU A 28 13.85 18.57 2.99
C GLU A 28 13.22 17.75 1.85
N PHE A 29 12.29 16.86 2.18
CA PHE A 29 11.58 16.03 1.20
C PHE A 29 10.19 16.56 0.83
N GLY A 30 9.86 17.80 1.19
CA GLY A 30 8.56 18.42 0.93
C GLY A 30 8.24 18.58 -0.56
N ASP A 31 9.27 18.68 -1.40
CA ASP A 31 9.16 18.77 -2.86
C ASP A 31 9.44 17.44 -3.59
N THR A 32 9.58 16.36 -2.81
CA THR A 32 9.92 15.02 -3.31
C THR A 32 8.67 14.14 -3.36
N THR A 33 8.46 13.50 -4.51
CA THR A 33 7.37 12.54 -4.73
C THR A 33 7.91 11.13 -4.63
N VAL A 34 7.33 10.33 -3.75
CA VAL A 34 7.64 8.91 -3.61
C VAL A 34 6.68 8.08 -4.47
N LEU A 35 7.24 7.21 -5.30
CA LEU A 35 6.53 6.28 -6.18
C LEU A 35 6.50 4.90 -5.54
N PHE A 36 5.31 4.32 -5.38
CA PHE A 36 5.06 2.99 -4.83
C PHE A 36 4.27 2.12 -5.82
N ALA A 37 3.93 0.89 -5.42
CA ALA A 37 3.45 -0.14 -6.35
C ALA A 37 2.13 0.23 -7.06
N ASP A 38 1.23 0.92 -6.36
CA ASP A 38 -0.12 1.27 -6.85
C ASP A 38 -0.36 2.79 -6.85
N GLY A 39 0.69 3.61 -6.85
CA GLY A 39 0.52 5.06 -6.87
C GLY A 39 1.76 5.88 -6.54
N GLU A 40 1.50 7.14 -6.26
CA GLU A 40 2.50 8.14 -5.89
C GLU A 40 1.96 9.05 -4.79
N GLY A 41 2.87 9.67 -4.03
CA GLY A 41 2.49 10.66 -3.03
C GLY A 41 3.67 11.49 -2.55
N ASN A 42 3.37 12.53 -1.77
CA ASN A 42 4.40 13.45 -1.28
C ASN A 42 5.18 12.84 -0.12
N LEU A 43 6.50 12.71 -0.27
CA LEU A 43 7.36 12.08 0.72
C LEU A 43 7.40 12.88 2.03
N GLY A 44 7.58 14.19 1.96
CA GLY A 44 7.60 15.06 3.14
C GLY A 44 6.30 15.00 3.95
N ARG A 45 5.15 14.88 3.28
CA ARG A 45 3.85 14.67 3.93
C ARG A 45 3.83 13.38 4.73
N TYR A 46 4.23 12.25 4.15
CA TYR A 46 4.24 10.98 4.88
C TYR A 46 5.22 10.99 6.05
N ILE A 47 6.39 11.62 5.88
CA ILE A 47 7.34 11.81 6.98
C ILE A 47 6.69 12.61 8.12
N SER A 48 5.90 13.65 7.81
CA SER A 48 5.19 14.42 8.84
C SER A 48 4.14 13.62 9.61
N GLU A 49 3.64 12.53 9.04
CA GLU A 49 2.69 11.60 9.67
C GLU A 49 3.37 10.46 10.43
N CYS A 50 4.70 10.34 10.36
CA CYS A 50 5.44 9.36 11.14
C CYS A 50 5.20 9.56 12.65
N PRO A 51 5.08 8.46 13.42
CA PRO A 51 4.85 8.52 14.86
C PRO A 51 6.05 9.08 15.63
N SER A 52 7.28 8.88 15.15
CA SER A 52 8.50 9.38 15.80
C SER A 52 8.75 10.85 15.46
N GLU A 53 9.12 11.64 16.48
CA GLU A 53 9.45 13.06 16.30
C GLU A 53 10.90 13.29 15.86
N GLN A 54 11.78 12.32 16.11
CA GLN A 54 13.20 12.33 15.77
C GLN A 54 13.65 10.93 15.40
N PHE A 55 14.56 10.86 14.43
CA PHE A 55 15.08 9.62 13.89
C PHE A 55 16.58 9.54 14.14
N ARG A 56 17.04 8.34 14.49
CA ARG A 56 18.46 8.11 14.81
C ARG A 56 19.26 7.59 13.63
N SER A 57 18.58 7.06 12.61
CA SER A 57 19.21 6.46 11.44
C SER A 57 18.24 6.42 10.25
N ALA A 58 18.76 6.18 9.05
CA ALA A 58 17.96 6.03 7.83
C ALA A 58 16.97 4.87 7.92
N GLU A 59 17.40 3.73 8.46
CA GLU A 59 16.55 2.56 8.75
C GLU A 59 15.35 2.91 9.65
N ASP A 60 15.62 3.68 10.71
CA ASP A 60 14.63 4.07 11.71
C ASP A 60 13.53 4.92 11.06
N LEU A 61 13.94 5.92 10.27
CA LEU A 61 13.03 6.78 9.52
C LEU A 61 12.29 6.02 8.41
N TYR A 62 12.96 5.10 7.71
CA TYR A 62 12.33 4.26 6.68
C TYR A 62 11.29 3.30 7.25
N THR A 63 11.56 2.72 8.42
CA THR A 63 10.62 1.84 9.13
C THR A 63 9.37 2.60 9.56
N ASP A 64 9.54 3.77 10.15
CA ASP A 64 8.43 4.63 10.54
C ASP A 64 7.61 5.10 9.33
N LEU A 65 8.28 5.44 8.23
CA LEU A 65 7.63 5.80 6.97
C LEU A 65 6.75 4.66 6.45
N GLN A 66 7.26 3.43 6.45
CA GLN A 66 6.47 2.26 6.02
C GLN A 66 5.25 2.02 6.91
N SER A 67 5.31 2.40 8.19
CA SER A 67 4.17 2.36 9.12
C SER A 67 3.14 3.46 8.83
N ALA A 68 3.59 4.63 8.37
CA ALA A 68 2.73 5.76 7.99
C ALA A 68 2.08 5.57 6.60
N LEU A 69 2.69 4.76 5.73
CA LEU A 69 2.14 4.48 4.39
C LEU A 69 0.89 3.59 4.49
N PRO A 70 -0.17 3.89 3.70
CA PRO A 70 -1.36 3.05 3.66
C PRO A 70 -1.02 1.65 3.11
N ILE A 71 -1.78 0.65 3.57
CA ILE A 71 -1.61 -0.77 3.20
C ILE A 71 -1.68 -1.00 1.69
N GLU A 72 -2.43 -0.15 0.97
CA GLU A 72 -2.52 -0.11 -0.49
C GLU A 72 -1.18 0.30 -1.16
N ALA A 73 -0.39 1.15 -0.50
CA ALA A 73 0.94 1.57 -0.98
C ALA A 73 2.06 0.56 -0.68
N VAL A 74 1.90 -0.28 0.35
CA VAL A 74 2.90 -1.27 0.80
C VAL A 74 2.76 -2.62 0.09
N GLY A 75 1.69 -2.83 -0.68
CA GLY A 75 1.51 -4.05 -1.47
C GLY A 75 1.28 -5.28 -0.59
N ASN A 76 0.10 -5.38 0.02
CA ASN A 76 -0.47 -6.69 0.31
C ASN A 76 -1.78 -6.77 -0.49
N PRO A 77 -1.97 -7.76 -1.38
CA PRO A 77 -3.22 -7.89 -2.10
C PRO A 77 -4.36 -7.91 -1.09
N VAL A 78 -5.36 -7.05 -1.29
CA VAL A 78 -6.69 -7.32 -0.75
C VAL A 78 -7.06 -8.69 -1.30
N SER A 79 -6.89 -9.74 -0.49
CA SER A 79 -7.55 -11.00 -0.78
C SER A 79 -9.02 -10.69 -0.57
N PRO A 80 -9.88 -10.70 -1.60
CA PRO A 80 -11.31 -10.62 -1.33
C PRO A 80 -11.69 -11.88 -0.55
N ARG A 81 -11.78 -11.72 0.76
CA ARG A 81 -12.44 -12.68 1.63
C ARG A 81 -13.91 -12.67 1.24
N ALA A 82 -14.32 -13.77 0.61
CA ALA A 82 -15.68 -14.25 0.39
C ALA A 82 -16.60 -13.43 -0.53
N THR A 83 -16.94 -14.04 -1.66
CA THR A 83 -18.35 -14.09 -2.11
C THR A 83 -18.65 -15.53 -2.51
N PRO A 84 -19.45 -16.29 -1.74
CA PRO A 84 -19.97 -17.57 -2.18
C PRO A 84 -21.26 -17.32 -2.97
N GLU A 85 -21.17 -16.87 -4.21
CA GLU A 85 -22.29 -16.94 -5.17
C GLU A 85 -21.71 -16.65 -6.56
N ARG A 86 -21.72 -17.57 -7.51
CA ARG A 86 -22.91 -18.20 -8.04
C ARG A 86 -22.57 -19.58 -8.57
N TYR A 87 -23.23 -20.60 -8.03
CA TYR A 87 -23.48 -21.81 -8.80
C TYR A 87 -24.39 -21.41 -9.98
N PRO A 88 -24.05 -21.69 -11.24
CA PRO A 88 -25.07 -21.66 -12.27
C PRO A 88 -26.05 -22.78 -11.89
N ARG A 89 -27.25 -22.43 -11.46
CA ARG A 89 -28.37 -23.38 -11.43
C ARG A 89 -28.53 -23.86 -12.86
N ARG A 90 -27.95 -25.02 -13.17
CA ARG A 90 -28.38 -25.81 -14.32
C ARG A 90 -29.88 -26.01 -14.12
N ARG A 91 -30.66 -25.34 -14.95
CA ARG A 91 -31.98 -25.82 -15.30
C ARG A 91 -31.75 -27.27 -15.75
N ARG A 92 -32.18 -28.21 -14.93
CA ARG A 92 -32.48 -29.54 -15.40
C ARG A 92 -33.96 -29.48 -15.71
N ASP A 93 -34.24 -29.38 -16.99
CA ASP A 93 -35.55 -29.56 -17.59
C ASP A 93 -36.26 -30.78 -16.98
N PRO A 94 -37.56 -30.68 -16.68
CA PRO A 94 -38.37 -31.84 -16.33
C PRO A 94 -38.70 -32.58 -17.63
N ALA A 95 -37.94 -33.62 -17.95
CA ALA A 95 -38.31 -34.58 -18.98
C ALA A 95 -38.45 -35.97 -18.34
N ALA A 96 -39.55 -36.64 -18.69
CA ALA A 96 -39.96 -37.99 -18.33
C ALA A 96 -40.66 -38.16 -16.96
N ASP A 97 -41.79 -37.46 -16.80
CA ASP A 97 -42.98 -38.11 -16.24
C ASP A 97 -43.54 -39.04 -17.32
N GLY A 98 -43.79 -40.29 -16.95
CA GLY A 98 -44.19 -41.34 -17.88
C GLY A 98 -45.62 -41.13 -18.39
N ASP A 99 -45.83 -41.48 -19.66
CA ASP A 99 -47.16 -41.88 -20.12
C ASP A 99 -47.14 -43.40 -20.33
N PRO A 100 -47.85 -44.17 -19.49
CA PRO A 100 -48.20 -45.54 -19.78
C PRO A 100 -49.60 -45.58 -20.40
N GLY A 101 -49.69 -45.79 -21.72
CA GLY A 101 -50.87 -46.41 -22.33
C GLY A 101 -51.29 -45.89 -23.70
N ARG A 102 -51.03 -46.69 -24.74
CA ARG A 102 -52.04 -47.51 -25.43
C ARG A 102 -51.42 -48.34 -26.55
#